data_AF-A0A9D7TMR8-F1
#
_entry.id   AF-A0A9D7TMR8-F1
#
_cell.length_a   1.000
_cell.length_b   1.000
_cell.length_c   1.000
_cell.angle_alpha   90.00
_cell.angle_beta   90.00
_cell.angle_gamma   90.00
#
_symmetry.space_group_name_H-M   'P 1'
#
loop_
_entity.id
_entity.type
_entity.pdbx_description
1 polymer ?
#
loop_
_entity_poly.entity_id
_entity_poly.type
_entity_poly.pdbx_seq_one_letter_code
_entity_poly.pdbx_strand_id
1 'polypeptide(L)'
;MKNLLFVFLFLLVHSGLYSQNNKNDTPTGLPGDNFSLEGALELFKNAASPEDFEKKLNDESNHVNNLDLNGDGDIDYIRVVSNQKDNARIFILQVPVSDSENQDIAVIEVEKNGKDDAVLQIIGDEEIFGEEMVVEPSDGNDEGENEDNDSEDANYSPSTVVNVWAWPSVRFIYAPAYRPWVSPWGWRSYPTWWRPWRPMAWSVWHPFRVSHYRPTVRIVSTHRVVRAHNVYRPLRVSSTTVRTKTSGARANYKVTRTKTKVTGARGNSVKNDTHPQNENSLISYTANR
;
A
#
# COMPACT_ATOMS: atom_id res chain seq x y z
N MET A 1 17.39 42.37 -51.92
CA MET A 1 15.99 41.94 -51.76
C MET A 1 15.98 40.52 -51.22
N LYS A 2 15.40 40.37 -50.02
CA LYS A 2 14.73 39.20 -49.41
C LYS A 2 15.42 37.83 -49.41
N ASN A 3 15.99 37.56 -48.24
CA ASN A 3 16.16 36.27 -47.55
C ASN A 3 15.01 35.29 -47.79
N LEU A 4 15.31 34.00 -47.95
CA LEU A 4 14.60 32.91 -47.26
C LEU A 4 15.36 31.59 -47.45
N LEU A 5 16.13 31.18 -46.45
CA LEU A 5 16.72 29.85 -46.37
C LEU A 5 15.89 29.09 -45.32
N PHE A 6 14.95 28.27 -45.78
CA PHE A 6 14.10 27.44 -44.92
C PHE A 6 14.93 26.28 -44.38
N VAL A 7 15.46 26.44 -43.17
CA VAL A 7 16.03 25.33 -42.38
C VAL A 7 14.89 24.73 -41.58
N PHE A 8 14.37 23.59 -42.03
CA PHE A 8 13.43 22.78 -41.25
C PHE A 8 14.23 21.98 -40.20
N LEU A 9 14.34 22.53 -38.99
CA LEU A 9 14.90 21.82 -37.84
C LEU A 9 13.79 20.91 -37.27
N PHE A 10 13.83 19.63 -37.61
CA PHE A 10 12.99 18.61 -36.99
C PHE A 10 13.49 18.38 -35.55
N LEU A 11 12.87 19.05 -34.58
CA LEU A 11 13.02 18.76 -33.16
C LEU A 11 12.30 17.44 -32.87
N LEU A 12 13.05 16.34 -32.93
CA LEU A 12 12.62 15.02 -32.45
C LEU A 12 12.57 15.08 -30.91
N VAL A 13 11.43 15.54 -30.39
CA VAL A 13 11.08 15.39 -28.97
C VAL A 13 10.90 13.89 -28.73
N HIS A 14 11.96 13.22 -28.27
CA HIS A 14 11.86 11.88 -27.73
C HIS A 14 11.13 11.99 -26.38
N SER A 15 9.81 11.92 -26.41
CA SER A 15 9.06 11.49 -25.23
C SER A 15 9.39 10.02 -25.02
N GLY A 16 10.41 9.76 -24.20
CA GLY A 16 10.64 8.43 -23.66
C GLY A 16 9.44 8.06 -22.80
N LEU A 17 8.49 7.33 -23.38
CA LEU A 17 7.49 6.61 -22.60
C LEU A 17 8.23 5.43 -21.94
N TYR A 18 8.72 5.65 -20.74
CA TYR A 18 9.08 4.54 -19.85
C TYR A 18 7.79 3.89 -19.38
N SER A 19 7.26 2.94 -20.16
CA SER A 19 6.30 1.97 -19.64
C SER A 19 7.10 0.87 -18.97
N GLN A 20 7.38 1.03 -17.68
CA GLN A 20 7.86 -0.08 -16.85
C GLN A 20 6.65 -0.97 -16.52
N ASN A 21 6.48 -2.06 -17.28
CA ASN A 21 5.52 -3.12 -16.96
C ASN A 21 5.92 -3.73 -15.62
N ASN A 22 5.24 -3.32 -14.55
CA ASN A 22 5.35 -3.97 -13.25
C ASN A 22 4.26 -5.04 -13.15
N LYS A 23 4.56 -6.17 -12.51
CA LYS A 23 3.66 -7.33 -12.30
C LYS A 23 2.31 -7.01 -11.61
N ASN A 24 2.04 -5.74 -11.26
CA ASN A 24 0.93 -5.27 -10.43
C ASN A 24 0.01 -4.23 -11.11
N ASP A 25 0.11 -4.04 -12.43
CA ASP A 25 -0.73 -3.06 -13.16
C ASP A 25 -2.14 -3.57 -13.50
N THR A 26 -2.58 -4.67 -12.89
CA THR A 26 -3.97 -5.13 -12.98
C THR A 26 -4.56 -5.26 -11.58
N PRO A 27 -5.80 -4.78 -11.35
CA PRO A 27 -6.43 -4.89 -10.04
C PRO A 27 -6.66 -6.37 -9.69
N THR A 28 -6.34 -6.73 -8.44
CA THR A 28 -6.61 -8.05 -7.87
C THR A 28 -8.11 -8.31 -7.65
N GLY A 29 -8.91 -7.25 -7.61
CA GLY A 29 -10.31 -7.26 -7.21
C GLY A 29 -10.51 -7.25 -5.69
N LEU A 30 -9.43 -7.19 -4.92
CA LEU A 30 -9.47 -7.13 -3.45
C LEU A 30 -9.55 -5.67 -2.97
N PRO A 31 -10.03 -5.42 -1.74
CA PRO A 31 -10.04 -4.07 -1.19
C PRO A 31 -8.64 -3.42 -1.12
N GLY A 32 -7.58 -4.21 -0.99
CA GLY A 32 -6.19 -3.74 -1.01
C GLY A 32 -5.79 -2.97 -2.27
N ASP A 33 -6.48 -3.17 -3.40
CA ASP A 33 -6.31 -2.36 -4.61
C ASP A 33 -6.69 -0.89 -4.41
N ASN A 34 -7.37 -0.55 -3.32
CA ASN A 34 -7.91 0.77 -2.99
C ASN A 34 -7.25 1.38 -1.75
N PHE A 35 -6.08 0.87 -1.34
CA PHE A 35 -5.28 1.46 -0.27
C PHE A 35 -3.79 1.44 -0.63
N SER A 36 -3.10 2.58 -0.44
CA SER A 36 -1.66 2.66 -0.72
C SER A 36 -0.84 2.48 0.56
N LEU A 37 -0.17 1.33 0.69
CA LEU A 37 0.83 1.11 1.75
C LEU A 37 2.03 2.06 1.59
N GLU A 38 2.42 2.36 0.35
CA GLU A 38 3.51 3.30 0.04
C GLU A 38 3.14 4.73 0.43
N GLY A 39 1.93 5.16 0.09
CA GLY A 39 1.38 6.45 0.49
C GLY A 39 1.25 6.56 2.00
N ALA A 40 0.79 5.51 2.69
CA ALA A 40 0.74 5.48 4.14
C ALA A 40 2.14 5.67 4.76
N LEU A 41 3.17 5.03 4.21
CA LEU A 41 4.55 5.20 4.66
C LEU A 41 5.05 6.62 4.47
N GLU A 42 4.87 7.21 3.28
CA GLU A 42 5.29 8.58 3.01
C GLU A 42 4.53 9.62 3.82
N LEU A 43 3.22 9.43 4.03
CA LEU A 43 2.45 10.29 4.91
C LEU A 43 2.93 10.18 6.36
N PHE A 44 3.21 8.97 6.84
CA PHE A 44 3.71 8.77 8.20
C PHE A 44 5.09 9.40 8.39
N LYS A 45 6.00 9.22 7.43
CA LYS A 45 7.32 9.86 7.41
C LYS A 45 7.25 11.38 7.56
N ASN A 46 6.29 12.02 6.90
CA ASN A 46 6.15 13.48 6.86
C ASN A 46 5.16 14.03 7.91
N ALA A 47 4.50 13.18 8.70
CA ALA A 47 3.52 13.61 9.69
C ALA A 47 4.19 14.15 10.96
N ALA A 48 3.61 15.20 11.54
CA ALA A 48 4.10 15.78 12.80
C ALA A 48 3.72 14.92 14.03
N SER A 49 2.65 14.14 13.93
CA SER A 49 2.11 13.28 14.98
C SER A 49 1.22 12.18 14.39
N PRO A 50 0.83 11.16 15.17
CA PRO A 50 -0.15 10.16 14.73
C PRO A 50 -1.52 10.76 14.36
N GLU A 51 -1.94 11.85 15.04
CA GLU A 51 -3.18 12.57 14.73
C GLU A 51 -3.08 13.32 13.38
N ASP A 52 -1.95 13.99 13.12
CA ASP A 52 -1.69 14.64 11.82
C ASP A 52 -1.61 13.61 10.70
N PHE A 53 -1.00 12.45 10.97
CA PHE A 53 -0.99 11.32 10.05
C PHE A 53 -2.40 10.81 9.74
N GLU A 54 -3.24 10.57 10.75
CA GLU A 54 -4.64 10.16 10.58
C GLU A 54 -5.43 11.16 9.73
N LYS A 55 -5.20 12.46 9.94
CA LYS A 55 -5.82 13.50 9.12
C LYS A 55 -5.39 13.41 7.66
N LYS A 56 -4.09 13.31 7.40
CA LYS A 56 -3.53 13.19 6.04
C LYS A 56 -3.99 11.91 5.34
N LEU A 57 -4.08 10.81 6.08
CA LEU A 57 -4.54 9.51 5.57
C LEU A 57 -5.97 9.59 5.00
N ASN A 58 -6.81 10.45 5.58
CA ASN A 58 -8.21 10.67 5.21
C ASN A 58 -8.45 11.97 4.44
N ASP A 59 -7.40 12.53 3.84
CA ASP A 59 -7.50 13.68 2.94
C ASP A 59 -7.45 13.19 1.49
N GLU A 60 -8.51 13.48 0.72
CA GLU A 60 -8.67 13.09 -0.68
C GLU A 60 -7.47 13.48 -1.54
N SER A 61 -6.86 14.63 -1.26
CA SER A 61 -5.72 15.17 -2.02
C SER A 61 -4.46 14.31 -1.93
N ASN A 62 -4.35 13.45 -0.90
CA ASN A 62 -3.22 12.55 -0.74
C ASN A 62 -3.39 11.23 -1.50
N HIS A 63 -4.58 10.89 -2.04
CA HIS A 63 -4.75 9.68 -2.85
C HIS A 63 -4.28 8.36 -2.19
N VAL A 64 -4.33 8.27 -0.85
CA VAL A 64 -3.89 7.07 -0.11
C VAL A 64 -5.04 6.13 0.22
N ASN A 65 -6.20 6.69 0.58
CA ASN A 65 -7.41 5.95 0.93
C ASN A 65 -8.45 6.06 -0.20
N ASN A 66 -8.92 4.93 -0.70
CA ASN A 66 -10.04 4.80 -1.63
C ASN A 66 -11.01 3.68 -1.22
N LEU A 67 -10.96 3.26 0.04
CA LEU A 67 -11.69 2.10 0.54
C LEU A 67 -13.19 2.41 0.73
N ASP A 68 -14.04 1.48 0.30
CA ASP A 68 -15.47 1.41 0.62
C ASP A 68 -15.81 -0.05 0.99
N LEU A 69 -15.41 -0.41 2.21
CA LEU A 69 -15.63 -1.71 2.82
C LEU A 69 -17.09 -1.91 3.18
N ASN A 70 -17.77 -0.87 3.68
CA ASN A 70 -19.17 -0.97 4.11
C ASN A 70 -20.16 -1.03 2.90
N GLY A 71 -19.77 -0.53 1.73
CA GLY A 71 -20.53 -0.57 0.48
C GLY A 71 -21.60 0.50 0.33
N ASP A 72 -21.56 1.61 1.07
CA ASP A 72 -22.49 2.73 0.97
C ASP A 72 -22.14 3.70 -0.18
N GLY A 73 -21.04 3.42 -0.87
CA GLY A 73 -20.55 4.18 -2.01
C GLY A 73 -19.76 5.43 -1.63
N ASP A 74 -19.54 5.68 -0.34
CA ASP A 74 -18.67 6.73 0.17
C ASP A 74 -17.40 6.09 0.75
N ILE A 75 -16.28 6.81 0.74
CA ILE A 75 -15.06 6.26 1.33
C ILE A 75 -15.20 6.09 2.86
N ASP A 76 -14.68 4.99 3.36
CA ASP A 76 -14.60 4.71 4.78
C ASP A 76 -13.48 5.52 5.45
N TYR A 77 -13.79 6.10 6.61
CA TYR A 77 -12.80 6.75 7.46
C TYR A 77 -11.86 5.72 8.11
N ILE A 78 -10.56 5.89 7.91
CA ILE A 78 -9.53 5.07 8.55
C ILE A 78 -9.04 5.75 9.81
N ARG A 79 -9.39 5.21 10.97
CA ARG A 79 -8.89 5.70 12.25
C ARG A 79 -7.54 5.06 12.60
N VAL A 80 -6.74 5.75 13.40
CA VAL A 80 -5.48 5.24 13.93
C VAL A 80 -5.66 4.86 15.40
N VAL A 81 -5.35 3.61 15.73
CA VAL A 81 -5.33 3.11 17.11
C VAL A 81 -3.91 2.67 17.46
N SER A 82 -3.28 3.38 18.38
CA SER A 82 -1.91 3.09 18.79
C SER A 82 -1.83 2.17 19.99
N ASN A 83 -0.81 1.33 20.00
CA ASN A 83 -0.36 0.59 21.16
C ASN A 83 1.15 0.73 21.32
N GLN A 84 1.67 0.47 22.52
CA GLN A 84 3.09 0.49 22.78
C GLN A 84 3.48 -0.54 23.83
N LYS A 85 4.67 -1.11 23.67
CA LYS A 85 5.29 -1.98 24.67
C LYS A 85 6.80 -1.79 24.61
N ASP A 86 7.40 -1.38 25.71
CA ASP A 86 8.84 -1.08 25.78
C ASP A 86 9.27 -0.11 24.66
N ASN A 87 10.14 -0.57 23.76
CA ASN A 87 10.64 0.15 22.59
C ASN A 87 9.86 -0.11 21.30
N ALA A 88 8.75 -0.86 21.36
CA ALA A 88 7.86 -1.07 20.23
C ALA A 88 6.73 -0.04 20.24
N ARG A 89 6.40 0.48 19.06
CA ARG A 89 5.24 1.34 18.80
C ARG A 89 4.45 0.73 17.66
N ILE A 90 3.14 0.63 17.84
CA ILE A 90 2.20 0.00 16.92
C ILE A 90 1.13 1.04 16.58
N PHE A 91 0.81 1.22 15.31
CA PHE A 91 -0.28 2.07 14.84
C PHE A 91 -1.18 1.27 13.90
N ILE A 92 -2.33 0.85 14.40
CA ILE A 92 -3.30 0.07 13.64
C ILE A 92 -4.14 1.05 12.82
N LEU A 93 -4.15 0.88 11.50
CA LEU A 93 -5.02 1.59 10.58
C LEU A 93 -6.31 0.79 10.47
N GLN A 94 -7.41 1.32 10.96
CA GLN A 94 -8.64 0.55 11.18
C GLN A 94 -9.85 1.28 10.62
N VAL A 95 -10.72 0.53 9.94
CA VAL A 95 -12.04 1.01 9.52
C VAL A 95 -13.11 0.49 10.50
N PRO A 96 -13.87 1.36 11.16
CA PRO A 96 -15.12 0.99 11.81
C PRO A 96 -16.18 0.71 10.73
N VAL A 97 -16.42 -0.56 10.42
CA VAL A 97 -17.29 -1.01 9.31
C VAL A 97 -18.77 -0.89 9.69
N SER A 98 -19.09 -1.06 10.98
CA SER A 98 -20.42 -0.90 11.53
C SER A 98 -20.33 -0.45 13.00
N ASP A 99 -21.47 -0.41 13.68
CA ASP A 99 -21.54 -0.15 15.13
C ASP A 99 -20.84 -1.21 16.00
N SER A 100 -20.59 -2.40 15.43
CA SER A 100 -20.15 -3.60 16.15
C SER A 100 -18.96 -4.29 15.48
N GLU A 101 -18.59 -3.90 14.26
CA GLU A 101 -17.49 -4.50 13.52
C GLU A 101 -16.42 -3.48 13.13
N ASN A 102 -15.16 -3.90 13.28
CA ASN A 102 -14.01 -3.15 12.79
C ASN A 102 -13.19 -4.06 11.86
N GLN A 103 -12.42 -3.45 10.96
CA GLN A 103 -11.51 -4.14 10.08
C GLN A 103 -10.15 -3.43 10.09
N ASP A 104 -9.10 -4.17 10.43
CA ASP A 104 -7.73 -3.66 10.31
C ASP A 104 -7.32 -3.68 8.83
N ILE A 105 -6.74 -2.57 8.37
CA ILE A 105 -6.31 -2.36 6.99
C ILE A 105 -4.82 -2.65 6.86
N ALA A 106 -4.05 -2.05 7.75
CA ALA A 106 -2.62 -2.24 7.87
C ALA A 106 -2.18 -1.84 9.28
N VAL A 107 -0.97 -2.23 9.65
CA VAL A 107 -0.33 -1.79 10.89
C VAL A 107 1.03 -1.18 10.60
N ILE A 108 1.32 -0.03 11.19
CA ILE A 108 2.66 0.55 11.21
C ILE A 108 3.36 0.06 12.47
N GLU A 109 4.46 -0.64 12.29
CA GLU A 109 5.25 -1.23 13.34
C GLU A 109 6.60 -0.51 13.39
N VAL A 110 6.95 0.04 14.56
CA VAL A 110 8.21 0.76 14.78
C VAL A 110 8.93 0.17 15.97
N GLU A 111 10.22 -0.12 15.82
CA GLU A 111 11.08 -0.53 16.93
C GLU A 111 12.29 0.37 17.04
N LYS A 112 12.56 0.81 18.28
CA LYS A 112 13.79 1.51 18.64
C LYS A 112 14.87 0.51 19.05
N ASN A 113 15.98 0.51 18.31
CA ASN A 113 17.10 -0.43 18.47
C ASN A 113 18.29 0.19 19.20
N GLY A 114 18.38 1.51 19.26
CA GLY A 114 19.47 2.24 19.91
C GLY A 114 19.05 3.64 20.33
N LYS A 115 20.02 4.48 20.74
CA LYS A 115 19.72 5.86 21.18
C LYS A 115 19.02 6.68 20.09
N ASP A 116 19.57 6.60 18.89
CA ASP A 116 19.17 7.37 17.70
C ASP A 116 18.94 6.44 16.49
N ASP A 117 18.45 5.23 16.76
CA ASP A 117 18.22 4.20 15.75
C ASP A 117 16.84 3.57 15.94
N ALA A 118 16.05 3.62 14.87
CA ALA A 118 14.73 3.02 14.80
C ALA A 118 14.47 2.48 13.40
N VAL A 119 13.75 1.37 13.34
CA VAL A 119 13.30 0.72 12.10
C VAL A 119 11.78 0.68 12.06
N LEU A 120 11.21 0.73 10.86
CA LEU A 120 9.77 0.75 10.64
C LEU A 120 9.39 -0.16 9.48
N GLN A 121 8.30 -0.89 9.65
CA GLN A 121 7.61 -1.62 8.59
C GLN A 121 6.12 -1.31 8.64
N ILE A 122 5.45 -1.30 7.48
CA ILE A 122 3.98 -1.31 7.41
C ILE A 122 3.54 -2.65 6.87
N ILE A 123 2.63 -3.30 7.58
CA ILE A 123 2.13 -4.63 7.28
C ILE A 123 0.67 -4.49 6.85
N GLY A 124 0.39 -4.69 5.57
CA GLY A 124 -0.94 -4.76 5.00
C GLY A 124 -1.67 -6.05 5.40
N ASP A 125 -2.93 -5.92 5.79
CA ASP A 125 -3.72 -7.00 6.33
C ASP A 125 -4.11 -8.07 5.28
N GLU A 126 -3.92 -9.35 5.60
CA GLU A 126 -4.22 -10.47 4.69
C GLU A 126 -5.71 -10.57 4.25
N GLU A 127 -6.65 -10.05 5.02
CA GLU A 127 -8.07 -10.01 4.64
C GLU A 127 -8.32 -8.93 3.57
N ILE A 128 -7.49 -7.89 3.56
CA ILE A 128 -7.58 -6.75 2.65
C ILE A 128 -6.76 -6.97 1.38
N PHE A 129 -5.52 -7.43 1.51
CA PHE A 129 -4.57 -7.60 0.41
C PHE A 129 -4.52 -9.03 -0.14
N GLY A 130 -5.19 -9.98 0.51
CA GLY A 130 -5.20 -11.40 0.11
C GLY A 130 -4.01 -12.19 0.64
N GLU A 131 -2.93 -11.50 0.97
CA GLU A 131 -1.76 -11.98 1.71
C GLU A 131 -1.21 -10.87 2.61
N GLU A 132 -0.32 -11.22 3.52
CA GLU A 132 0.39 -10.23 4.31
C GLU A 132 1.40 -9.49 3.43
N MET A 133 1.23 -8.18 3.30
CA MET A 133 2.10 -7.33 2.47
C MET A 133 2.99 -6.49 3.37
N VAL A 134 4.31 -6.72 3.35
CA VAL A 134 5.24 -5.95 4.17
C VAL A 134 5.94 -4.90 3.31
N VAL A 135 5.85 -3.63 3.69
CA VAL A 135 6.59 -2.54 3.06
C VAL A 135 7.51 -1.86 4.06
N GLU A 136 8.67 -1.42 3.57
CA GLU A 136 9.65 -0.69 4.37
C GLU A 136 10.25 0.47 3.57
N PRO A 137 10.86 1.47 4.23
CA PRO A 137 11.47 2.58 3.53
C PRO A 137 12.69 2.11 2.74
N SER A 138 12.90 2.74 1.58
CA SER A 138 14.04 2.50 0.68
C SER A 138 14.88 3.76 0.57
N ASP A 139 16.20 3.61 0.43
CA ASP A 139 17.13 4.69 0.14
C ASP A 139 17.30 4.96 -1.37
N GLY A 140 16.53 4.26 -2.21
CA GLY A 140 16.54 4.38 -3.67
C GLY A 140 17.72 3.70 -4.36
N ASN A 141 18.62 3.05 -3.59
CA ASN A 141 19.78 2.33 -4.14
C ASN A 141 19.53 0.84 -4.33
N ASP A 142 18.26 0.44 -4.29
CA ASP A 142 17.88 -0.95 -4.36
C ASP A 142 17.72 -1.37 -5.80
N GLU A 143 18.69 -2.16 -6.28
CA GLU A 143 18.41 -3.07 -7.38
C GLU A 143 17.31 -4.00 -6.87
N GLY A 144 16.11 -3.88 -7.44
CA GLY A 144 14.93 -4.57 -6.94
C GLY A 144 15.20 -6.05 -6.65
N GLU A 145 14.62 -6.57 -5.57
CA GLU A 145 14.54 -8.01 -5.33
C GLU A 145 13.76 -8.65 -6.48
N ASN A 146 14.43 -8.87 -7.61
CA ASN A 146 13.93 -9.70 -8.69
C ASN A 146 13.97 -11.13 -8.15
N GLU A 147 12.80 -11.67 -7.78
CA GLU A 147 12.62 -13.10 -7.49
C GLU A 147 12.98 -14.03 -8.68
N ASP A 148 13.44 -13.48 -9.81
CA ASP A 148 13.72 -14.18 -11.07
C ASP A 148 15.19 -14.09 -11.54
N ASN A 149 16.15 -13.72 -10.68
CA ASN A 149 17.56 -13.81 -11.04
C ASN A 149 18.14 -15.19 -10.70
N ASP A 150 17.84 -16.18 -11.55
CA ASP A 150 18.57 -17.48 -11.60
C ASP A 150 19.91 -17.32 -12.36
N SER A 151 20.55 -16.16 -12.21
CA SER A 151 21.85 -15.85 -12.81
C SER A 151 22.92 -15.97 -11.73
N GLU A 152 23.84 -16.92 -11.89
CA GLU A 152 24.99 -17.19 -11.01
C GLU A 152 25.99 -16.00 -10.84
N ASP A 153 25.68 -14.81 -11.37
CA ASP A 153 26.55 -13.64 -11.37
C ASP A 153 25.82 -12.33 -10.99
N ALA A 154 24.75 -12.44 -10.18
CA ALA A 154 24.13 -11.27 -9.57
C ALA A 154 24.96 -10.83 -8.35
N ASN A 155 25.65 -9.69 -8.49
CA ASN A 155 26.37 -9.04 -7.42
C ASN A 155 25.38 -8.62 -6.31
N TYR A 156 25.16 -9.51 -5.32
CA TYR A 156 24.22 -9.32 -4.22
C TYR A 156 24.68 -8.15 -3.35
N SER A 157 24.10 -6.97 -3.59
CA SER A 157 24.24 -5.84 -2.68
C SER A 157 23.17 -5.98 -1.58
N PRO A 158 23.54 -6.10 -0.30
CA PRO A 158 22.55 -6.22 0.77
C PRO A 158 21.71 -4.94 0.84
N SER A 159 20.39 -5.11 0.84
CA SER A 159 19.44 -4.00 1.04
C SER A 159 19.71 -3.30 2.37
N THR A 160 19.97 -2.00 2.31
CA THR A 160 20.24 -1.22 3.53
C THR A 160 18.92 -0.88 4.24
N VAL A 161 18.81 -1.28 5.50
CA VAL A 161 17.66 -0.92 6.34
C VAL A 161 17.76 0.57 6.67
N VAL A 162 16.73 1.33 6.29
CA VAL A 162 16.69 2.77 6.53
C VAL A 162 16.43 3.07 8.01
N ASN A 163 17.30 3.85 8.63
CA ASN A 163 17.07 4.38 9.97
C ASN A 163 16.03 5.52 9.90
N VAL A 164 14.88 5.31 10.53
CA VAL A 164 13.74 6.25 10.52
C VAL A 164 13.74 7.23 11.70
N TRP A 165 14.74 7.18 12.58
CA TRP A 165 14.77 7.95 13.83
C TRP A 165 14.56 9.47 13.64
N ALA A 166 15.07 10.03 12.54
CA ALA A 166 14.99 11.45 12.26
C ALA A 166 13.61 11.92 11.77
N TRP A 167 12.68 11.00 11.47
CA TRP A 167 11.35 11.37 10.98
C TRP A 167 10.54 12.11 12.06
N PRO A 168 9.83 13.20 11.72
CA PRO A 168 9.04 13.96 12.70
C PRO A 168 8.06 13.09 13.50
N SER A 169 7.35 12.17 12.85
CA SER A 169 6.42 11.23 13.51
C SER A 169 7.14 10.28 14.46
N VAL A 170 8.30 9.73 14.06
CA VAL A 170 9.10 8.82 14.89
C VAL A 170 9.67 9.56 16.10
N ARG A 171 10.18 10.78 15.89
CA ARG A 171 10.61 11.68 16.97
C ARG A 171 9.48 11.97 17.95
N PHE A 172 8.27 12.21 17.45
CA PHE A 172 7.10 12.49 18.27
C PHE A 172 6.72 11.31 19.17
N ILE A 173 6.66 10.09 18.63
CA ILE A 173 6.18 8.89 19.36
C ILE A 173 7.19 8.34 20.39
N TYR A 174 8.43 8.80 20.33
CA TYR A 174 9.48 8.52 21.32
C TYR A 174 9.78 9.70 22.24
N ALA A 175 9.01 10.80 22.14
CA ALA A 175 9.14 11.91 23.07
C ALA A 175 8.71 11.49 24.49
N PRO A 176 9.34 12.01 25.57
CA PRO A 176 9.04 11.59 26.94
C PRO A 176 7.57 11.74 27.38
N ALA A 177 6.85 12.70 26.80
CA ALA A 177 5.45 12.97 27.13
C ALA A 177 4.44 12.29 26.19
N TYR A 178 4.90 11.51 25.21
CA TYR A 178 4.02 10.85 24.25
C TYR A 178 3.10 9.86 24.95
N ARG A 179 1.83 9.87 24.54
CA ARG A 179 0.82 8.89 24.91
C ARG A 179 0.29 8.25 23.62
N PRO A 180 0.03 6.94 23.60
CA PRO A 180 -0.58 6.28 22.45
C PRO A 180 -1.80 7.04 21.97
N TRP A 181 -1.80 7.40 20.69
CA TRP A 181 -2.95 8.02 20.05
C TRP A 181 -4.05 6.98 19.86
N VAL A 182 -5.22 7.26 20.40
CA VAL A 182 -6.43 6.46 20.13
C VAL A 182 -7.42 7.43 19.52
N SER A 183 -7.68 7.26 18.22
CA SER A 183 -8.64 8.11 17.51
C SER A 183 -9.97 8.18 18.26
N PRO A 184 -10.52 9.38 18.48
CA PRO A 184 -11.84 9.54 19.10
C PRO A 184 -12.99 9.22 18.12
N TRP A 185 -12.67 8.89 16.87
CA TRP A 185 -13.62 8.69 15.80
C TRP A 185 -14.01 7.22 15.63
N GLY A 186 -15.20 7.01 15.09
CA GLY A 186 -15.83 5.70 15.00
C GLY A 186 -16.96 5.69 13.97
N TRP A 187 -17.71 4.60 13.96
CA TRP A 187 -18.88 4.47 13.10
C TRP A 187 -19.84 5.66 13.28
N ARG A 188 -20.11 6.38 12.19
CA ARG A 188 -20.98 7.58 12.18
C ARG A 188 -20.56 8.71 13.11
N SER A 189 -19.33 8.70 13.62
CA SER A 189 -18.77 9.75 14.46
C SER A 189 -17.42 10.14 13.90
N TYR A 190 -17.41 11.22 13.11
CA TYR A 190 -16.27 11.65 12.33
C TYR A 190 -15.83 13.07 12.70
N PRO A 191 -14.55 13.42 12.43
CA PRO A 191 -14.08 14.78 12.64
C PRO A 191 -14.86 15.78 11.78
N THR A 192 -15.06 16.99 12.30
CA THR A 192 -15.79 18.07 11.60
C THR A 192 -15.12 18.54 10.30
N TRP A 193 -13.81 18.32 10.16
CA TRP A 193 -13.06 18.64 8.96
C TRP A 193 -13.16 17.54 7.89
N TRP A 194 -13.55 16.32 8.25
CA TRP A 194 -13.64 15.21 7.31
C TRP A 194 -14.95 15.26 6.56
N ARG A 195 -14.88 15.04 5.25
CA ARG A 195 -16.02 14.89 4.38
C ARG A 195 -15.76 13.67 3.51
N PRO A 196 -16.66 12.67 3.48
CA PRO A 196 -16.49 11.55 2.58
C PRO A 196 -16.58 12.01 1.12
N TRP A 197 -15.87 11.31 0.25
CA TRP A 197 -15.98 11.43 -1.20
C TRP A 197 -16.35 10.07 -1.80
N ARG A 198 -16.71 10.07 -3.08
CA ARG A 198 -16.98 8.83 -3.81
C ARG A 198 -15.65 8.13 -4.17
N PRO A 199 -15.50 6.81 -3.93
CA PRO A 199 -14.34 6.09 -4.39
C PRO A 199 -14.11 6.30 -5.88
N MET A 200 -12.87 6.63 -6.24
CA MET A 200 -12.44 6.71 -7.61
C MET A 200 -12.36 5.31 -8.22
N ALA A 201 -12.67 5.20 -9.52
CA ALA A 201 -12.41 3.96 -10.25
C ALA A 201 -10.91 3.64 -10.21
N TRP A 202 -10.58 2.34 -10.11
CA TRP A 202 -9.18 1.89 -10.02
C TRP A 202 -8.29 2.47 -11.12
N SER A 203 -8.78 2.54 -12.36
CA SER A 203 -8.04 3.09 -13.50
C SER A 203 -7.66 4.56 -13.36
N VAL A 204 -8.41 5.31 -12.54
CA VAL A 204 -8.15 6.72 -12.23
C VAL A 204 -7.27 6.83 -10.98
N TRP A 205 -7.58 6.05 -9.94
CA TRP A 205 -6.88 6.12 -8.65
C TRP A 205 -5.45 5.56 -8.70
N HIS A 206 -5.27 4.41 -9.35
CA HIS A 206 -4.00 3.68 -9.36
C HIS A 206 -2.83 4.53 -9.91
N PRO A 207 -2.97 5.27 -11.04
CA PRO A 207 -1.90 6.15 -11.52
C PRO A 207 -1.44 7.21 -10.51
N PHE A 208 -2.34 7.78 -9.71
CA PHE A 208 -1.97 8.77 -8.68
C PHE A 208 -1.13 8.13 -7.58
N ARG A 209 -1.56 6.97 -7.06
CA ARG A 209 -0.77 6.19 -6.09
C ARG A 209 0.64 5.89 -6.61
N VAL A 210 0.73 5.41 -7.86
CA VAL A 210 1.97 4.94 -8.47
C VAL A 210 2.96 6.06 -8.71
N SER A 211 2.49 7.19 -9.22
CA SER A 211 3.35 8.33 -9.54
C SER A 211 3.81 9.10 -8.30
N HIS A 212 2.98 9.14 -7.25
CA HIS A 212 3.23 10.01 -6.10
C HIS A 212 4.12 9.38 -5.02
N TYR A 213 4.12 8.04 -4.86
CA TYR A 213 4.68 7.40 -3.65
C TYR A 213 5.72 6.29 -3.89
N ARG A 214 6.07 5.94 -5.14
CA ARG A 214 6.93 4.76 -5.42
C ARG A 214 8.45 4.89 -5.24
N PRO A 215 9.14 6.04 -5.30
CA PRO A 215 10.60 6.01 -5.33
C PRO A 215 11.27 5.71 -3.97
N THR A 216 10.52 5.66 -2.88
CA THR A 216 11.04 5.66 -1.50
C THR A 216 10.57 4.49 -0.65
N VAL A 217 9.86 3.53 -1.25
CA VAL A 217 9.25 2.39 -0.56
C VAL A 217 9.58 1.11 -1.31
N ARG A 218 9.92 0.06 -0.57
CA ARG A 218 10.10 -1.30 -1.10
C ARG A 218 9.11 -2.26 -0.47
N ILE A 219 8.74 -3.29 -1.21
CA ILE A 219 8.03 -4.46 -0.67
C ILE A 219 9.10 -5.48 -0.25
N VAL A 220 8.93 -6.10 0.91
CA VAL A 220 9.84 -7.15 1.40
C VAL A 220 9.03 -8.37 1.83
N SER A 221 9.68 -9.52 1.82
CA SER A 221 9.13 -10.78 2.37
C SER A 221 9.51 -11.01 3.83
N THR A 222 10.44 -10.21 4.37
CA THR A 222 11.02 -10.43 5.69
C THR A 222 10.49 -9.46 6.73
N HIS A 223 10.09 -10.01 7.88
CA HIS A 223 9.70 -9.22 9.04
C HIS A 223 10.92 -8.88 9.91
N ARG A 224 11.28 -7.60 9.98
CA ARG A 224 12.38 -7.08 10.81
C ARG A 224 11.91 -6.57 12.17
N VAL A 225 10.68 -6.06 12.25
CA VAL A 225 10.07 -5.45 13.45
C VAL A 225 9.30 -6.47 14.31
N VAL A 226 10.00 -7.49 14.81
CA VAL A 226 9.42 -8.70 15.42
C VAL A 226 8.67 -8.44 16.74
N ARG A 227 9.16 -7.55 17.61
CA ARG A 227 8.52 -7.26 18.91
C ARG A 227 7.21 -6.51 18.72
N ALA A 228 7.19 -5.51 17.83
CA ALA A 228 5.95 -4.78 17.53
C ALA A 228 4.90 -5.73 16.94
N HIS A 229 5.31 -6.60 16.02
CA HIS A 229 4.43 -7.61 15.44
C HIS A 229 3.82 -8.55 16.48
N ASN A 230 4.65 -9.08 17.38
CA ASN A 230 4.18 -9.98 18.43
C ASN A 230 3.20 -9.31 19.41
N VAL A 231 3.26 -7.98 19.55
CA VAL A 231 2.27 -7.21 20.32
C VAL A 231 0.98 -7.01 19.52
N TYR A 232 1.08 -6.74 18.23
CA TYR A 232 -0.07 -6.48 17.36
C TYR A 232 -0.86 -7.75 17.03
N ARG A 233 -0.20 -8.83 16.60
CA ARG A 233 -0.85 -10.03 16.04
C ARG A 233 -1.99 -10.60 16.89
N PRO A 234 -1.91 -10.70 18.24
CA PRO A 234 -3.04 -11.19 19.05
C PRO A 234 -4.19 -10.18 19.19
N LEU A 235 -3.98 -8.91 18.84
CA LEU A 235 -4.97 -7.83 18.91
C LEU A 235 -5.69 -7.58 17.57
N ARG A 236 -5.23 -8.20 16.48
CA ARG A 236 -5.76 -8.01 15.13
C ARG A 236 -7.26 -8.27 15.07
N VAL A 237 -7.98 -7.39 14.38
CA VAL A 237 -9.43 -7.46 14.19
C VAL A 237 -9.78 -7.56 12.70
N SER A 238 -10.79 -8.38 12.39
CA SER A 238 -11.36 -8.50 11.04
C SER A 238 -12.88 -8.58 11.12
N SER A 239 -13.57 -7.93 10.19
CA SER A 239 -15.03 -7.88 10.10
C SER A 239 -15.58 -9.09 9.34
N THR A 240 -16.68 -9.65 9.84
CA THR A 240 -17.39 -10.73 9.15
C THR A 240 -18.07 -10.20 7.89
N THR A 241 -18.61 -8.99 7.95
CA THR A 241 -19.18 -8.29 6.79
C THR A 241 -18.16 -8.16 5.67
N VAL A 242 -16.97 -7.66 5.97
CA VAL A 242 -15.89 -7.50 4.98
C VAL A 242 -15.49 -8.85 4.41
N ARG A 243 -15.19 -9.83 5.26
CA ARG A 243 -14.80 -11.19 4.84
C ARG A 243 -15.84 -11.84 3.92
N THR A 244 -17.12 -11.66 4.24
CA THR A 244 -18.23 -12.22 3.46
C THR A 244 -18.35 -11.52 2.10
N LYS A 245 -18.32 -10.18 2.10
CA LYS A 245 -18.37 -9.35 0.89
C LYS A 245 -17.22 -9.65 -0.08
N THR A 246 -16.01 -9.88 0.45
CA THR A 246 -14.79 -10.09 -0.36
C THR A 246 -14.52 -11.56 -0.68
N SER A 247 -15.32 -12.49 -0.16
CA SER A 247 -15.09 -13.95 -0.29
C SER A 247 -14.87 -14.42 -1.74
N GLY A 248 -15.68 -13.92 -2.69
CA GLY A 248 -15.54 -14.25 -4.12
C GLY A 248 -14.24 -13.71 -4.73
N ALA A 249 -13.90 -12.45 -4.45
CA ALA A 249 -12.65 -11.85 -4.92
C ALA A 249 -11.42 -12.58 -4.35
N ARG A 250 -11.47 -12.95 -3.06
CA ARG A 250 -10.40 -13.73 -2.40
C ARG A 250 -10.27 -15.14 -2.98
N ALA A 251 -11.37 -15.80 -3.31
CA ALA A 251 -11.33 -17.09 -3.99
C ALA A 251 -10.67 -16.97 -5.37
N ASN A 252 -11.04 -15.95 -6.15
CA ASN A 252 -10.44 -15.68 -7.46
C ASN A 252 -8.94 -15.38 -7.34
N TYR A 253 -8.54 -14.50 -6.41
CA TYR A 253 -7.15 -14.16 -6.15
C TYR A 253 -6.29 -15.40 -5.84
N LYS A 254 -6.77 -16.29 -4.97
CA LYS A 254 -6.08 -17.55 -4.62
C LYS A 254 -5.91 -18.48 -5.83
N VAL A 255 -6.93 -18.60 -6.68
CA VAL A 255 -6.88 -19.45 -7.88
C VAL A 255 -5.91 -18.88 -8.91
N THR A 256 -5.98 -17.59 -9.19
CA THR A 256 -5.07 -16.92 -10.13
C THR A 256 -3.61 -17.12 -9.72
N ARG A 257 -3.30 -16.94 -8.43
CA ARG A 257 -1.95 -17.18 -7.90
C ARG A 257 -1.48 -18.63 -8.02
N THR A 258 -2.40 -19.59 -7.86
CA THR A 258 -2.06 -21.03 -7.95
C THR A 258 -1.81 -21.47 -9.40
N LYS A 259 -2.56 -20.91 -10.37
CA LYS A 259 -2.43 -21.25 -11.80
C LYS A 259 -1.09 -20.82 -12.41
N THR A 260 -0.37 -19.88 -11.80
CA THR A 260 0.97 -19.45 -12.21
C THR A 260 2.06 -20.50 -12.00
N LYS A 261 1.73 -21.66 -11.40
CA LYS A 261 2.64 -22.80 -11.22
C LYS A 261 2.36 -23.91 -12.25
N VAL A 262 2.93 -23.80 -13.45
CA VAL A 262 2.77 -24.83 -14.51
C VAL A 262 3.84 -25.93 -14.36
N THR A 263 3.40 -27.16 -14.15
CA THR A 263 4.27 -28.35 -14.16
C THR A 263 4.42 -28.87 -15.59
N GLY A 264 5.65 -28.93 -16.11
CA GLY A 264 5.93 -29.47 -17.45
C GLY A 264 5.83 -31.00 -17.51
N ALA A 265 5.68 -31.54 -18.73
CA ALA A 265 5.41 -32.95 -19.03
C ALA A 265 6.49 -33.98 -18.59
N ARG A 266 7.53 -33.56 -17.85
CA ARG A 266 8.58 -34.42 -17.27
C ARG A 266 8.86 -34.16 -15.79
N GLY A 267 7.95 -33.49 -15.07
CA GLY A 267 8.15 -33.17 -13.66
C GLY A 267 9.09 -31.98 -13.40
N ASN A 268 9.67 -31.39 -14.44
CA ASN A 268 10.30 -30.08 -14.33
C ASN A 268 9.21 -29.00 -14.35
N SER A 269 9.11 -28.26 -13.24
CA SER A 269 8.26 -27.08 -13.14
C SER A 269 9.00 -25.93 -13.82
N VAL A 270 8.40 -25.32 -14.83
CA VAL A 270 8.89 -24.08 -15.43
C VAL A 270 7.82 -23.03 -15.16
N LYS A 271 8.18 -21.97 -14.44
CA LYS A 271 7.31 -20.79 -14.29
C LYS A 271 7.18 -20.14 -15.68
N ASN A 272 6.08 -20.40 -16.37
CA ASN A 272 5.74 -19.69 -17.59
C ASN A 272 4.66 -18.67 -17.24
N ASP A 273 5.05 -17.41 -17.09
CA ASP A 273 4.13 -16.29 -16.93
C ASP A 273 3.56 -15.92 -18.30
N THR A 274 2.53 -16.66 -18.73
CA THR A 274 1.71 -16.26 -19.88
C THR A 274 0.35 -15.76 -19.40
N HIS A 275 0.12 -14.46 -19.56
CA HIS A 275 -1.14 -13.80 -19.23
C HIS A 275 -2.24 -14.30 -20.18
N PRO A 276 -3.43 -14.71 -19.70
CA PRO A 276 -4.59 -14.79 -20.56
C PRO A 276 -5.00 -13.36 -20.92
N GLN A 277 -4.90 -13.02 -22.21
CA GLN A 277 -5.58 -11.88 -22.82
C GLN A 277 -7.08 -12.12 -22.66
N ASN A 278 -7.72 -11.44 -21.70
CA ASN A 278 -9.16 -11.53 -21.54
C ASN A 278 -9.78 -10.44 -22.41
N GLU A 279 -9.98 -10.72 -23.71
CA GLU A 279 -10.61 -9.82 -24.69
C GLU A 279 -12.11 -9.50 -24.41
N ASN A 280 -12.67 -9.91 -23.26
CA ASN A 280 -14.11 -9.84 -23.00
C ASN A 280 -14.58 -8.73 -22.03
N SER A 281 -13.81 -7.66 -21.79
CA SER A 281 -14.31 -6.51 -21.02
C SER A 281 -14.88 -5.35 -21.86
N LEU A 282 -14.95 -5.49 -23.19
CA LEU A 282 -15.49 -4.46 -24.09
C LEU A 282 -16.94 -4.72 -24.53
N ILE A 283 -17.85 -5.15 -23.65
CA ILE A 283 -19.29 -5.02 -23.95
C ILE A 283 -20.06 -4.69 -22.67
N SER A 284 -20.70 -3.52 -22.67
CA SER A 284 -21.89 -3.08 -21.90
C SER A 284 -21.74 -1.82 -21.04
N TYR A 285 -21.54 -0.66 -21.69
CA TYR A 285 -22.07 0.61 -21.20
C TYR A 285 -22.57 1.47 -22.36
N THR A 286 -23.65 1.02 -23.00
CA THR A 286 -24.51 1.84 -23.84
C THR A 286 -25.93 1.31 -23.77
N ALA A 287 -26.74 1.88 -22.88
CA ALA A 287 -28.16 2.21 -23.09
C ALA A 287 -28.80 2.55 -21.74
N ASN A 288 -29.02 3.84 -21.48
CA ASN A 288 -30.35 4.39 -21.22
C ASN A 288 -30.23 5.91 -21.05
N ARG A 289 -30.64 6.60 -22.12
CA ARG A 289 -31.37 7.87 -22.02
C ARG A 289 -32.84 7.52 -21.84
#